data_AF-A0A938H340-F1
#
_entry.id   AF-A0A938H340-F1
#
_cell.length_a   1.000
_cell.length_b   1.000
_cell.length_c   1.000
_cell.angle_alpha   90.00
_cell.angle_beta   90.00
_cell.angle_gamma   90.00
#
_symmetry.space_group_name_H-M   'P 1'
#
loop_
_entity.id
_entity.type
_entity.pdbx_description
1 polymer ?
#
loop_
_entity_poly.entity_id
_entity_poly.type
_entity_poly.pdbx_seq_one_letter_code
_entity_poly.pdbx_strand_id
1 'polypeptide(L)'
;GTNITVWTRGNTIHRITPRRNDAVNSCWMPDSHRLHFHFIDSPSRLTEPLLRGPESQTHSPASWSEALRSAADAIRAHAPHETAIIASGRMTNEELLLVRTLAAEAGVPHIALVPRIGEPAGLLIAADRNPNTTGARLVLGMDDPSAALDAIRDGVRGGHIRALLVFGEDIITDAGFTAADLASLDFLLHSHILANPTASAAHVVLPAAAFAEKRGSMVNLAGRLQRLNRAIEPPGHARDDWELLRDLVLAITGAANETHRIEDVFKALAAAVPEFSGITLSKIGDLGIQVTETGYRIPLLEDERKRIATGAIVG
;
A
#
# COMPACT_ATOMS: atom_id res chain seq x y z
N GLY A 1 -10.55 2.44 7.78
CA GLY A 1 -10.27 1.15 8.42
C GLY A 1 -11.49 0.51 9.06
N THR A 2 -12.63 0.38 8.37
CA THR A 2 -13.78 -0.40 8.87
C THR A 2 -13.36 -1.85 9.10
N ASN A 3 -13.69 -2.44 10.25
CA ASN A 3 -13.44 -3.87 10.47
C ASN A 3 -14.43 -4.69 9.64
N ILE A 4 -13.92 -5.68 8.92
CA ILE A 4 -14.71 -6.51 8.01
C ILE A 4 -14.50 -8.01 8.28
N THR A 5 -15.45 -8.80 7.82
CA THR A 5 -15.33 -10.25 7.60
C THR A 5 -15.47 -10.51 6.11
N VAL A 6 -14.47 -11.16 5.51
CA VAL A 6 -14.48 -11.58 4.11
C VAL A 6 -15.01 -13.02 4.06
N TRP A 7 -16.07 -13.25 3.28
CA TRP A 7 -16.69 -14.56 3.15
C TRP A 7 -16.27 -15.19 1.83
N THR A 8 -15.59 -16.33 1.92
CA THR A 8 -15.03 -17.05 0.77
C THR A 8 -15.63 -18.44 0.63
N ARG A 9 -15.62 -18.97 -0.59
CA ARG A 9 -15.80 -20.39 -0.86
C ARG A 9 -14.69 -20.82 -1.80
N GLY A 10 -13.78 -21.66 -1.31
CA GLY A 10 -12.51 -21.88 -2.02
C GLY A 10 -11.73 -20.57 -2.12
N ASN A 11 -11.24 -20.26 -3.31
CA ASN A 11 -10.44 -19.05 -3.56
C ASN A 11 -11.25 -17.85 -4.09
N THR A 12 -12.58 -17.87 -3.96
CA THR A 12 -13.47 -16.82 -4.47
C THR A 12 -14.17 -16.10 -3.31
N ILE A 13 -14.18 -14.77 -3.38
CA ILE A 13 -14.89 -13.91 -2.41
C ILE A 13 -16.34 -13.75 -2.88
N HIS A 14 -17.30 -14.07 -2.02
CA HIS A 14 -18.72 -13.92 -2.33
C HIS A 14 -19.35 -12.67 -1.74
N ARG A 15 -18.87 -12.22 -0.58
CA ARG A 15 -19.35 -11.01 0.09
C ARG A 15 -18.38 -10.53 1.16
N ILE A 16 -18.53 -9.25 1.52
CA ILE A 16 -17.87 -8.63 2.66
C ILE A 16 -18.95 -8.08 3.60
N THR A 17 -18.85 -8.39 4.89
CA THR A 17 -19.78 -7.91 5.92
C THR A 17 -19.02 -7.10 6.99
N PRO A 18 -19.66 -6.10 7.63
CA PRO A 18 -19.04 -5.45 8.78
C PRO A 18 -18.76 -6.47 9.88
N ARG A 19 -17.61 -6.31 10.55
CA ARG A 19 -17.31 -7.00 11.79
C ARG A 19 -17.40 -5.99 12.92
N ARG A 20 -18.03 -6.38 14.03
CA ARG A 20 -18.26 -5.47 15.14
C ARG A 20 -16.95 -4.97 15.73
N ASN A 21 -16.78 -3.65 15.81
CA ASN A 21 -15.72 -2.99 16.54
C ASN A 21 -16.18 -1.61 17.01
N ASP A 22 -16.54 -1.51 18.30
CA ASP A 22 -17.14 -0.32 18.89
C ASP A 22 -16.15 0.86 19.00
N ALA A 23 -14.84 0.61 18.77
CA ALA A 23 -13.82 1.67 18.67
C ALA A 23 -13.62 2.19 17.24
N VAL A 24 -14.28 1.61 16.24
CA VAL A 24 -14.03 1.92 14.82
C VAL A 24 -15.32 2.11 14.02
N ASN A 25 -16.13 1.07 13.91
CA ASN A 25 -17.29 1.06 13.00
C ASN A 25 -18.57 0.55 13.65
N SER A 26 -18.57 0.25 14.95
CA SER A 26 -19.69 -0.42 15.62
C SER A 26 -20.05 -1.67 14.81
N CYS A 27 -21.30 -1.86 14.40
CA CYS A 27 -21.73 -2.94 13.49
C CYS A 27 -21.91 -2.49 12.02
N TRP A 28 -21.45 -1.29 11.65
CA TRP A 28 -21.76 -0.65 10.37
C TRP A 28 -20.60 -0.69 9.37
N MET A 29 -20.94 -0.54 8.09
CA MET A 29 -20.00 -0.41 6.98
C MET A 29 -20.67 0.36 5.84
N PRO A 30 -19.95 1.27 5.16
CA PRO A 30 -20.45 1.93 3.95
C PRO A 30 -20.79 0.94 2.83
N ASP A 31 -21.82 1.26 2.04
CA ASP A 31 -22.20 0.43 0.88
C ASP A 31 -21.12 0.34 -0.17
N SER A 32 -20.38 1.43 -0.39
CA SER A 32 -19.22 1.44 -1.28
C SER A 32 -18.21 0.35 -0.89
N HIS A 33 -17.96 0.15 0.42
CA HIS A 33 -17.02 -0.86 0.90
C HIS A 33 -17.57 -2.29 0.78
N ARG A 34 -18.89 -2.48 0.88
CA ARG A 34 -19.54 -3.81 0.70
C ARG A 34 -19.31 -4.41 -0.67
N LEU A 35 -19.18 -3.54 -1.68
CA LEU A 35 -19.03 -3.93 -3.09
C LEU A 35 -17.58 -3.79 -3.59
N HIS A 36 -16.66 -3.27 -2.75
CA HIS A 36 -15.29 -2.96 -3.15
C HIS A 36 -14.33 -4.15 -3.07
N PHE A 37 -14.68 -5.24 -3.75
CA PHE A 37 -13.81 -6.43 -3.88
C PHE A 37 -13.83 -7.06 -5.27
N HIS A 38 -14.80 -6.70 -6.13
CA HIS A 38 -14.94 -7.31 -7.45
C HIS A 38 -13.73 -7.15 -8.37
N PHE A 39 -12.89 -6.12 -8.14
CA PHE A 39 -11.66 -5.93 -8.89
C PHE A 39 -10.63 -7.06 -8.66
N ILE A 40 -10.75 -7.80 -7.56
CA ILE A 40 -9.89 -8.95 -7.25
C ILE A 40 -10.09 -10.05 -8.29
N ASP A 41 -11.31 -10.28 -8.77
CA ASP A 41 -11.61 -11.27 -9.82
C ASP A 41 -11.57 -10.67 -11.24
N SER A 42 -10.96 -9.49 -11.42
CA SER A 42 -10.89 -8.82 -12.72
C SER A 42 -10.11 -9.65 -13.75
N PRO A 43 -10.53 -9.67 -15.03
CA PRO A 43 -9.73 -10.27 -16.09
C PRO A 43 -8.40 -9.52 -16.32
N SER A 44 -8.26 -8.29 -15.82
CA SER A 44 -7.04 -7.49 -15.92
C SER A 44 -6.03 -7.75 -14.80
N ARG A 45 -6.20 -8.82 -14.00
CA ARG A 45 -5.25 -9.19 -12.94
C ARG A 45 -3.87 -9.48 -13.51
N LEU A 46 -2.84 -8.90 -12.90
CA LEU A 46 -1.46 -9.25 -13.19
C LEU A 46 -1.14 -10.57 -12.48
N THR A 47 -0.73 -11.57 -13.25
CA THR A 47 -0.48 -12.93 -12.74
C THR A 47 0.98 -13.30 -12.71
N GLU A 48 1.86 -12.62 -13.44
CA GLU A 48 3.29 -12.92 -13.48
C GLU A 48 4.12 -11.65 -13.73
N PRO A 49 5.40 -11.63 -13.36
CA PRO A 49 6.30 -10.52 -13.68
C PRO A 49 6.40 -10.32 -15.19
N LEU A 50 6.42 -9.06 -15.62
CA LEU A 50 6.56 -8.70 -17.02
C LEU A 50 7.74 -7.77 -17.21
N LEU A 51 8.49 -7.98 -18.28
CA LEU A 51 9.55 -7.10 -18.74
C LEU A 51 9.17 -6.49 -20.09
N ARG A 52 9.39 -5.20 -20.23
CA ARG A 52 9.22 -4.51 -21.50
C ARG A 52 10.51 -4.63 -22.31
N GLY A 53 10.39 -5.05 -23.57
CA GLY A 53 11.54 -5.15 -24.46
C GLY A 53 12.19 -3.78 -24.74
N PRO A 54 13.51 -3.71 -24.92
CA PRO A 54 14.18 -2.45 -25.29
C PRO A 54 13.82 -1.97 -26.71
N GLU A 55 13.48 -2.90 -27.61
CA GLU A 55 13.12 -2.60 -29.01
C GLU A 55 11.61 -2.75 -29.29
N SER A 56 10.90 -3.57 -28.51
CA SER A 56 9.45 -3.73 -28.64
C SER A 56 8.76 -2.99 -27.51
N GLN A 57 7.77 -2.16 -27.83
CA GLN A 57 6.90 -1.55 -26.83
C GLN A 57 5.97 -2.58 -26.13
N THR A 58 6.25 -3.87 -26.26
CA THR A 58 5.43 -4.97 -25.76
C THR A 58 6.08 -5.61 -24.54
N HIS A 59 5.27 -5.94 -23.55
CA HIS A 59 5.69 -6.73 -22.41
C HIS A 59 5.75 -8.22 -22.73
N SER A 60 6.76 -8.90 -22.22
CA SER A 60 6.86 -10.36 -22.21
C SER A 60 6.92 -10.88 -20.77
N PRO A 61 6.30 -12.04 -20.49
CA PRO A 61 6.48 -12.74 -19.22
C PRO A 61 7.94 -12.98 -18.86
N ALA A 62 8.25 -12.87 -17.56
CA ALA A 62 9.58 -13.11 -17.03
C ALA A 62 9.53 -13.86 -15.69
N SER A 63 10.62 -14.53 -15.32
CA SER A 63 10.73 -15.08 -13.97
C SER A 63 10.91 -13.96 -12.93
N TRP A 64 10.54 -14.24 -11.68
CA TRP A 64 10.80 -13.33 -10.57
C TRP A 64 12.28 -12.95 -10.43
N SER A 65 13.18 -13.93 -10.58
CA SER A 65 14.62 -13.71 -10.48
C SER A 65 15.15 -12.78 -11.57
N GLU A 66 14.64 -12.89 -12.80
CA GLU A 66 15.01 -12.00 -13.90
C GLU A 66 14.44 -10.59 -13.70
N ALA A 67 13.16 -10.49 -13.34
CA ALA A 67 12.49 -9.21 -13.15
C ALA A 67 13.10 -8.40 -12.00
N LEU A 68 13.37 -9.05 -10.86
CA LEU A 68 14.01 -8.41 -9.70
C LEU A 68 15.46 -8.00 -10.00
N ARG A 69 16.22 -8.83 -10.74
CA ARG A 69 17.58 -8.48 -11.16
C ARG A 69 17.57 -7.29 -12.10
N SER A 70 16.70 -7.29 -13.11
CA SER A 70 16.54 -6.17 -14.05
C SER A 70 16.16 -4.88 -13.31
N ALA A 71 15.23 -4.95 -12.35
CA ALA A 71 14.87 -3.80 -11.53
C ALA A 71 16.05 -3.31 -10.67
N ALA A 72 16.75 -4.21 -9.98
CA ALA A 72 17.89 -3.86 -9.13
C ALA A 72 19.06 -3.26 -9.95
N ASP A 73 19.35 -3.82 -11.12
CA ASP A 73 20.38 -3.30 -12.03
C ASP A 73 20.02 -1.90 -12.52
N ALA A 74 18.77 -1.68 -12.91
CA ALA A 74 18.30 -0.36 -13.32
C ALA A 74 18.35 0.65 -12.16
N ILE A 75 17.92 0.27 -10.94
CA ILE A 75 17.99 1.15 -9.77
C ILE A 75 19.44 1.55 -9.47
N ARG A 76 20.40 0.61 -9.54
CA ARG A 76 21.83 0.90 -9.33
C ARG A 76 22.45 1.75 -10.45
N ALA A 77 21.91 1.70 -11.66
CA ALA A 77 22.43 2.45 -12.81
C ALA A 77 22.09 3.95 -12.76
N HIS A 78 21.10 4.35 -11.96
CA HIS A 78 20.66 5.74 -11.84
C HIS A 78 21.26 6.40 -10.61
N ALA A 79 21.54 7.71 -10.70
CA ALA A 79 22.00 8.44 -9.53
C ALA A 79 20.85 8.57 -8.51
N PRO A 80 21.13 8.56 -7.19
CA PRO A 80 20.05 8.58 -6.20
C PRO A 80 19.14 9.82 -6.29
N HIS A 81 19.69 10.98 -6.67
CA HIS A 81 18.93 12.21 -6.86
C HIS A 81 18.05 12.23 -8.12
N GLU A 82 18.28 11.31 -9.06
CA GLU A 82 17.47 11.13 -10.27
C GLU A 82 16.38 10.07 -10.11
N THR A 83 16.30 9.48 -8.92
CA THR A 83 15.37 8.41 -8.60
C THR A 83 14.34 8.90 -7.59
N ALA A 84 13.08 8.50 -7.77
CA ALA A 84 12.02 8.76 -6.80
C ALA A 84 11.14 7.52 -6.58
N ILE A 85 10.46 7.48 -5.43
CA ILE A 85 9.51 6.44 -5.09
C ILE A 85 8.12 7.05 -4.90
N ILE A 86 7.12 6.46 -5.56
CA ILE A 86 5.71 6.72 -5.28
C ILE A 86 5.13 5.46 -4.63
N ALA A 87 4.81 5.56 -3.34
CA ALA A 87 4.15 4.52 -2.57
C ALA A 87 2.64 4.81 -2.43
N SER A 88 1.92 3.90 -1.78
CA SER A 88 0.47 3.99 -1.62
C SER A 88 0.04 4.12 -0.15
N GLY A 89 -0.95 4.96 0.11
CA GLY A 89 -1.67 4.97 1.39
C GLY A 89 -2.54 3.72 1.63
N ARG A 90 -2.56 2.78 0.67
CA ARG A 90 -3.19 1.45 0.78
C ARG A 90 -2.20 0.32 1.10
N MET A 91 -0.91 0.62 1.18
CA MET A 91 0.09 -0.35 1.60
C MET A 91 0.00 -0.63 3.10
N THR A 92 0.42 -1.83 3.50
CA THR A 92 0.56 -2.19 4.91
C THR A 92 1.76 -1.48 5.54
N ASN A 93 1.81 -1.41 6.87
CA ASN A 93 2.93 -0.81 7.58
C ASN A 93 4.25 -1.57 7.34
N GLU A 94 4.16 -2.88 7.14
CA GLU A 94 5.27 -3.78 6.83
C GLU A 94 5.83 -3.48 5.43
N GLU A 95 4.95 -3.31 4.44
CA GLU A 95 5.32 -2.87 3.09
C GLU A 95 5.96 -1.48 3.12
N LEU A 96 5.38 -0.53 3.85
CA LEU A 96 5.91 0.83 3.98
C LEU A 96 7.28 0.86 4.67
N LEU A 97 7.52 -0.03 5.64
CA LEU A 97 8.85 -0.19 6.23
C LEU A 97 9.85 -0.65 5.18
N LEU A 98 9.49 -1.63 4.35
CA LEU A 98 10.38 -2.14 3.32
C LEU A 98 10.61 -1.12 2.20
N VAL A 99 9.63 -0.26 1.89
CA VAL A 99 9.82 0.91 1.02
C VAL A 99 10.83 1.88 1.63
N ARG A 100 10.72 2.17 2.94
CA ARG A 100 11.69 3.02 3.64
C ARG A 100 13.09 2.41 3.61
N THR A 101 13.21 1.10 3.83
CA THR A 101 14.49 0.38 3.73
C THR A 101 15.04 0.42 2.31
N LEU A 102 14.21 0.16 1.30
CA LEU A 102 14.57 0.25 -0.11
C LEU A 102 15.13 1.63 -0.46
N ALA A 103 14.43 2.69 -0.03
CA ALA A 103 14.88 4.05 -0.25
C ALA A 103 16.25 4.32 0.40
N ALA A 104 16.45 3.86 1.64
CA ALA A 104 17.72 4.02 2.35
C ALA A 104 18.87 3.27 1.65
N GLU A 105 18.66 2.01 1.27
CA GLU A 105 19.67 1.18 0.61
C GLU A 105 20.01 1.66 -0.80
N ALA A 106 19.03 2.20 -1.53
CA ALA A 106 19.24 2.78 -2.86
C ALA A 106 19.65 4.27 -2.80
N GLY A 107 19.70 4.88 -1.61
CA GLY A 107 20.00 6.31 -1.41
C GLY A 107 18.92 7.28 -1.95
N VAL A 108 17.72 6.80 -2.24
CA VAL A 108 16.65 7.57 -2.88
C VAL A 108 16.06 8.59 -1.90
N PRO A 109 16.17 9.90 -2.17
CA PRO A 109 15.80 10.94 -1.21
C PRO A 109 14.31 11.28 -1.21
N HIS A 110 13.58 10.90 -2.26
CA HIS A 110 12.19 11.33 -2.46
C HIS A 110 11.23 10.13 -2.43
N ILE A 111 10.37 10.13 -1.41
CA ILE A 111 9.23 9.23 -1.29
C ILE A 111 7.98 10.10 -1.21
N ALA A 112 6.96 9.78 -2.01
CA ALA A 112 5.65 10.40 -1.91
C ALA A 112 4.54 9.36 -1.95
N LEU A 113 3.40 9.70 -1.35
CA LEU A 113 2.16 8.96 -1.46
C LEU A 113 1.16 9.72 -2.33
N VAL A 114 0.30 8.97 -3.02
CA VAL A 114 -0.85 9.54 -3.73
C VAL A 114 -1.96 9.87 -2.73
N PRO A 115 -2.31 11.16 -2.54
CA PRO A 115 -3.39 11.55 -1.64
C PRO A 115 -4.74 11.18 -2.27
N ARG A 116 -5.67 10.70 -1.47
CA ARG A 116 -7.04 10.43 -1.91
C ARG A 116 -8.01 11.17 -1.03
N ILE A 117 -8.27 12.41 -1.39
CA ILE A 117 -9.18 13.28 -0.65
C ILE A 117 -10.52 13.34 -1.39
N GLY A 118 -11.61 13.23 -0.65
CA GLY A 118 -12.95 13.44 -1.18
C GLY A 118 -13.89 13.95 -0.10
N GLU A 119 -15.14 14.18 -0.47
CA GLU A 119 -16.14 14.71 0.45
C GLU A 119 -16.48 13.70 1.56
N PRO A 120 -16.31 14.04 2.86
CA PRO A 120 -16.71 13.16 3.93
C PRO A 120 -18.23 12.95 3.93
N ALA A 121 -18.68 11.74 4.27
CA ALA A 121 -20.07 11.53 4.65
C ALA A 121 -20.07 11.30 6.16
N GLY A 122 -20.92 12.05 6.88
CA GLY A 122 -20.94 12.20 8.34
C GLY A 122 -21.19 10.94 9.18
N LEU A 123 -20.85 9.76 8.68
CA LEU A 123 -20.87 8.48 9.39
C LEU A 123 -19.45 7.87 9.39
N LEU A 124 -19.13 7.01 8.42
CA LEU A 124 -17.88 6.21 8.36
C LEU A 124 -16.95 6.59 7.21
N ILE A 125 -17.36 7.53 6.36
CA ILE A 125 -16.69 7.94 5.14
C ILE A 125 -15.90 9.20 5.47
N ALA A 126 -14.61 9.03 5.76
CA ALA A 126 -13.69 10.14 6.05
C ALA A 126 -13.29 10.90 4.79
N ALA A 127 -12.83 12.15 4.93
CA ALA A 127 -12.35 12.93 3.78
C ALA A 127 -11.12 12.28 3.13
N ASP A 128 -10.15 11.88 3.96
CA ASP A 128 -9.06 11.01 3.54
C ASP A 128 -9.56 9.58 3.32
N ARG A 129 -9.38 9.07 2.10
CA ARG A 129 -9.82 7.76 1.64
C ARG A 129 -8.76 6.69 1.77
N ASN A 130 -7.52 7.07 2.03
CA ASN A 130 -6.46 6.12 2.24
C ASN A 130 -6.66 5.42 3.60
N PRO A 131 -6.62 4.07 3.63
CA PRO A 131 -6.86 3.33 4.87
C PRO A 131 -5.71 3.46 5.87
N ASN A 132 -4.51 3.87 5.40
CA ASN A 132 -3.27 3.82 6.17
C ASN A 132 -2.43 5.11 6.13
N THR A 133 -3.01 6.28 5.88
CA THR A 133 -2.24 7.55 5.89
C THR A 133 -1.53 7.79 7.22
N THR A 134 -2.21 7.51 8.35
CA THR A 134 -1.60 7.62 9.68
C THR A 134 -0.44 6.65 9.83
N GLY A 135 -0.56 5.41 9.35
CA GLY A 135 0.54 4.45 9.37
C GLY A 135 1.71 4.92 8.52
N ALA A 136 1.46 5.42 7.32
CA ALA A 136 2.50 5.96 6.45
C ALA A 136 3.27 7.12 7.09
N ARG A 137 2.58 8.04 7.80
CA ARG A 137 3.24 9.11 8.57
C ARG A 137 4.22 8.56 9.60
N LEU A 138 3.76 7.62 10.42
CA LEU A 138 4.57 7.03 11.49
C LEU A 138 5.73 6.21 10.94
N VAL A 139 5.47 5.38 9.92
CA VAL A 139 6.47 4.45 9.38
C VAL A 139 7.50 5.16 8.51
N LEU A 140 7.09 6.11 7.67
CA LEU A 140 8.03 6.87 6.84
C LEU A 140 8.69 8.01 7.61
N GLY A 141 8.20 8.36 8.81
CA GLY A 141 8.71 9.48 9.60
C GLY A 141 8.43 10.84 8.94
N MET A 142 7.25 10.98 8.32
CA MET A 142 6.85 12.14 7.53
C MET A 142 5.55 12.73 8.07
N ASP A 143 5.50 14.06 8.27
CA ASP A 143 4.27 14.74 8.69
C ASP A 143 3.20 14.71 7.59
N ASP A 144 3.62 15.02 6.36
CA ASP A 144 2.79 14.90 5.16
C ASP A 144 3.47 14.02 4.11
N PRO A 145 3.09 12.73 4.02
CA PRO A 145 3.66 11.80 3.04
C PRO A 145 3.32 12.14 1.59
N SER A 146 2.39 13.06 1.33
CA SER A 146 2.01 13.48 -0.03
C SER A 146 2.76 14.73 -0.51
N ALA A 147 3.45 15.45 0.37
CA ALA A 147 4.04 16.76 0.09
C ALA A 147 5.05 16.75 -1.07
N ALA A 148 5.79 15.65 -1.26
CA ALA A 148 6.79 15.54 -2.32
C ALA A 148 6.20 15.16 -3.70
N LEU A 149 4.91 14.83 -3.80
CA LEU A 149 4.33 14.29 -5.04
C LEU A 149 4.42 15.28 -6.21
N ASP A 150 4.08 16.55 -5.97
CA ASP A 150 4.13 17.59 -7.00
C ASP A 150 5.58 17.85 -7.46
N ALA A 151 6.52 17.89 -6.51
CA ALA A 151 7.94 18.05 -6.80
C ALA A 151 8.51 16.88 -7.61
N ILE A 152 8.11 15.63 -7.31
CA ILE A 152 8.50 14.46 -8.10
C ILE A 152 7.93 14.58 -9.51
N ARG A 153 6.66 14.95 -9.65
CA ARG A 153 6.00 15.09 -10.97
C ARG A 153 6.67 16.17 -11.82
N ASP A 154 6.99 17.32 -11.24
CA ASP A 154 7.70 18.39 -11.92
C ASP A 154 9.15 17.99 -12.22
N GLY A 155 9.79 17.24 -11.34
CA GLY A 155 11.12 16.65 -11.56
C GLY A 155 11.16 15.68 -12.73
N VAL A 156 10.12 14.85 -12.92
CA VAL A 156 9.98 13.98 -14.10
C VAL A 156 9.82 14.83 -15.38
N ARG A 157 8.94 15.83 -15.36
CA ARG A 157 8.71 16.72 -16.51
C ARG A 157 9.94 17.55 -16.89
N GLY A 158 10.75 17.92 -15.90
CA GLY A 158 12.00 18.63 -16.08
C GLY A 158 13.19 17.74 -16.45
N GLY A 159 13.04 16.41 -16.45
CA GLY A 159 14.12 15.45 -16.69
C GLY A 159 15.13 15.31 -15.55
N HIS A 160 14.81 15.84 -14.36
CA HIS A 160 15.62 15.68 -13.15
C HIS A 160 15.39 14.32 -12.49
N ILE A 161 14.17 13.78 -12.56
CA ILE A 161 13.85 12.41 -12.18
C ILE A 161 13.77 11.58 -13.46
N ARG A 162 14.63 10.56 -13.58
CA ARG A 162 14.71 9.65 -14.74
C ARG A 162 14.34 8.21 -14.40
N ALA A 163 14.44 7.84 -13.12
CA ALA A 163 13.98 6.55 -12.62
C ALA A 163 12.84 6.73 -11.61
N LEU A 164 11.75 6.00 -11.79
CA LEU A 164 10.60 6.05 -10.89
C LEU A 164 10.19 4.65 -10.44
N LEU A 165 10.04 4.46 -9.13
CA LEU A 165 9.54 3.22 -8.54
C LEU A 165 8.12 3.46 -8.01
N VAL A 166 7.13 2.81 -8.61
CA VAL A 166 5.71 3.03 -8.31
C VAL A 166 5.13 1.76 -7.69
N PHE A 167 4.54 1.89 -6.50
CA PHE A 167 3.95 0.78 -5.77
C PHE A 167 2.47 1.07 -5.45
N GLY A 168 1.58 0.24 -5.99
CA GLY A 168 0.16 0.21 -5.62
C GLY A 168 -0.68 1.38 -6.14
N GLU A 169 -0.19 2.18 -7.09
CA GLU A 169 -0.91 3.34 -7.62
C GLU A 169 -0.89 3.40 -9.14
N ASP A 170 -2.02 3.78 -9.76
CA ASP A 170 -2.07 4.17 -11.16
C ASP A 170 -1.86 5.69 -11.27
N ILE A 171 -0.61 6.12 -11.36
CA ILE A 171 -0.23 7.54 -11.25
C ILE A 171 -0.73 8.41 -12.41
N ILE A 172 -1.06 7.81 -13.56
CA ILE A 172 -1.74 8.53 -14.65
C ILE A 172 -3.15 8.93 -14.20
N THR A 173 -3.91 7.97 -13.68
CA THR A 173 -5.32 8.17 -13.28
C THR A 173 -5.43 8.96 -11.98
N ASP A 174 -4.54 8.69 -11.02
CA ASP A 174 -4.72 9.09 -9.62
C ASP A 174 -3.77 10.20 -9.16
N ALA A 175 -2.68 10.48 -9.89
CA ALA A 175 -1.64 11.43 -9.45
C ALA A 175 -1.29 12.52 -10.49
N GLY A 176 -2.05 12.60 -11.58
CA GLY A 176 -1.93 13.67 -12.58
C GLY A 176 -0.66 13.61 -13.44
N PHE A 177 -0.03 12.44 -13.52
CA PHE A 177 1.01 12.17 -14.51
C PHE A 177 0.38 11.91 -15.87
N THR A 178 1.11 12.17 -16.95
CA THR A 178 0.68 11.88 -18.32
C THR A 178 1.44 10.70 -18.90
N ALA A 179 0.92 10.08 -19.97
CA ALA A 179 1.66 9.05 -20.69
C ALA A 179 3.00 9.57 -21.25
N ALA A 180 3.08 10.87 -21.59
CA ALA A 180 4.32 11.50 -22.01
C ALA A 180 5.33 11.62 -20.86
N ASP A 181 4.87 11.97 -19.64
CA ASP A 181 5.71 12.04 -18.44
C ASP A 181 6.36 10.67 -18.16
N LEU A 182 5.62 9.58 -18.33
CA LEU A 182 6.13 8.23 -18.08
C LEU A 182 7.03 7.73 -19.23
N ALA A 183 6.78 8.18 -20.46
CA ALA A 183 7.58 7.83 -21.62
C ALA A 183 8.96 8.51 -21.64
N SER A 184 9.15 9.61 -20.88
CA SER A 184 10.45 10.29 -20.74
C SER A 184 11.36 9.68 -19.67
N LEU A 185 10.86 8.72 -18.89
CA LEU A 185 11.67 8.03 -17.88
C LEU A 185 12.61 7.02 -18.54
N ASP A 186 13.87 7.02 -18.12
CA ASP A 186 14.85 5.98 -18.46
C ASP A 186 14.49 4.64 -17.80
N PHE A 187 13.84 4.71 -16.63
CA PHE A 187 13.38 3.53 -15.91
C PHE A 187 12.07 3.77 -15.14
N LEU A 188 11.18 2.78 -15.21
CA LEU A 188 9.91 2.76 -14.48
C LEU A 188 9.66 1.33 -13.98
N LEU A 189 9.75 1.15 -12.67
CA LEU A 189 9.29 -0.05 -11.99
C LEU A 189 7.86 0.18 -11.52
N HIS A 190 6.97 -0.75 -11.80
CA HIS A 190 5.58 -0.68 -11.36
C HIS A 190 5.13 -1.98 -10.70
N SER A 191 4.65 -1.88 -9.47
CA SER A 191 4.01 -3.00 -8.78
C SER A 191 2.54 -2.70 -8.56
N HIS A 192 1.66 -3.57 -9.06
CA HIS A 192 0.22 -3.37 -8.96
C HIS A 192 -0.55 -4.68 -9.08
N ILE A 193 -1.82 -4.66 -8.65
CA ILE A 193 -2.72 -5.82 -8.65
C ILE A 193 -3.32 -6.04 -10.06
N LEU A 194 -3.55 -4.94 -10.77
CA LEU A 194 -4.21 -4.87 -12.08
C LEU A 194 -3.32 -4.24 -13.12
N ALA A 195 -3.41 -4.71 -14.36
CA ALA A 195 -2.90 -4.01 -15.52
C ALA A 195 -3.66 -2.68 -15.67
N ASN A 196 -2.92 -1.58 -15.72
CA ASN A 196 -3.42 -0.22 -15.76
C ASN A 196 -2.53 0.64 -16.67
N PRO A 197 -2.94 1.88 -17.01
CA PRO A 197 -2.14 2.79 -17.83
C PRO A 197 -0.68 2.95 -17.38
N THR A 198 -0.42 3.04 -16.08
CA THR A 198 0.95 3.09 -15.54
C THR A 198 1.75 1.82 -15.87
N ALA A 199 1.15 0.64 -15.73
CA ALA A 199 1.77 -0.64 -16.07
C ALA A 199 2.15 -0.73 -17.55
N SER A 200 1.32 -0.18 -18.44
CA SER A 200 1.60 -0.16 -19.88
C SER A 200 2.85 0.64 -20.26
N ALA A 201 3.25 1.62 -19.45
CA ALA A 201 4.46 2.40 -19.66
C ALA A 201 5.69 1.82 -18.94
N ALA A 202 5.49 0.92 -17.98
CA ALA A 202 6.56 0.44 -17.10
C ALA A 202 7.56 -0.47 -17.83
N HIS A 203 8.83 -0.35 -17.45
CA HIS A 203 9.91 -1.20 -17.93
C HIS A 203 9.89 -2.57 -17.24
N VAL A 204 9.55 -2.58 -15.95
CA VAL A 204 9.35 -3.79 -15.14
C VAL A 204 7.98 -3.69 -14.47
N VAL A 205 7.16 -4.72 -14.65
CA VAL A 205 5.87 -4.85 -13.94
C VAL A 205 5.94 -6.05 -13.01
N LEU A 206 5.63 -5.83 -11.73
CA LEU A 206 5.62 -6.87 -10.71
C LEU A 206 4.19 -7.09 -10.17
N PRO A 207 3.61 -8.30 -10.29
CA PRO A 207 2.25 -8.57 -9.84
C PRO A 207 2.14 -8.56 -8.31
N ALA A 208 1.20 -7.77 -7.79
CA ALA A 208 0.97 -7.55 -6.37
C ALA A 208 -0.29 -8.27 -5.84
N ALA A 209 -0.38 -8.40 -4.51
CA ALA A 209 -1.51 -8.98 -3.82
C ALA A 209 -2.56 -7.93 -3.40
N ALA A 210 -3.84 -8.25 -3.60
CA ALA A 210 -4.94 -7.45 -3.10
C ALA A 210 -5.08 -7.55 -1.57
N PHE A 211 -5.85 -6.65 -0.95
CA PHE A 211 -6.01 -6.61 0.52
C PHE A 211 -6.50 -7.93 1.14
N ALA A 212 -7.25 -8.75 0.39
CA ALA A 212 -7.75 -10.04 0.84
C ALA A 212 -6.77 -11.20 0.59
N GLU A 213 -5.69 -10.95 -0.13
CA GLU A 213 -4.65 -11.92 -0.52
C GLU A 213 -3.39 -11.80 0.33
N LYS A 214 -3.29 -10.76 1.16
CA LYS A 214 -2.10 -10.47 1.97
C LYS A 214 -2.36 -10.39 3.46
N ARG A 215 -1.27 -10.46 4.22
CA ARG A 215 -1.25 -10.22 5.67
C ARG A 215 -0.53 -8.90 5.95
N GLY A 216 -0.80 -8.31 7.11
CA GLY A 216 -0.06 -7.15 7.58
C GLY A 216 -0.86 -6.31 8.55
N SER A 217 -0.51 -5.04 8.67
CA SER A 217 -1.14 -4.11 9.57
C SER A 217 -1.31 -2.72 8.95
N MET A 218 -2.30 -1.97 9.42
CA MET A 218 -2.55 -0.58 9.04
C MET A 218 -2.97 0.22 10.28
N VAL A 219 -2.58 1.48 10.35
CA VAL A 219 -3.06 2.44 11.34
C VAL A 219 -4.09 3.35 10.68
N ASN A 220 -5.33 3.28 11.17
CA ASN A 220 -6.41 4.11 10.65
C ASN A 220 -6.28 5.58 11.07
N LEU A 221 -7.14 6.44 10.50
CA LEU A 221 -7.15 7.88 10.79
C LEU A 221 -7.32 8.23 12.28
N ALA A 222 -7.97 7.37 13.07
CA ALA A 222 -8.14 7.54 14.50
C ALA A 222 -6.93 7.06 15.33
N GLY A 223 -5.82 6.66 14.69
CA GLY A 223 -4.60 6.20 15.37
C GLY A 223 -4.65 4.77 15.90
N ARG A 224 -5.61 3.97 15.42
CA ARG A 224 -5.75 2.57 15.81
C ARG A 224 -5.08 1.64 14.81
N LEU A 225 -4.12 0.86 15.31
CA LEU A 225 -3.45 -0.23 14.60
C LEU A 225 -4.38 -1.43 14.47
N GLN A 226 -4.58 -1.90 13.25
CA GLN A 226 -5.47 -3.01 12.90
C GLN A 226 -4.72 -4.02 12.01
N ARG A 227 -5.01 -5.30 12.20
CA ARG A 227 -4.40 -6.39 11.43
C ARG A 227 -5.27 -6.78 10.23
N LEU A 228 -4.61 -7.10 9.13
CA LEU A 228 -5.17 -7.71 7.92
C LEU A 228 -4.73 -9.19 7.88
N ASN A 229 -5.66 -10.07 7.52
CA ASN A 229 -5.39 -11.48 7.35
C ASN A 229 -5.77 -11.91 5.93
N ARG A 230 -4.97 -12.81 5.37
CA ARG A 230 -5.23 -13.43 4.07
C ARG A 230 -6.51 -14.27 4.14
N ALA A 231 -7.40 -14.07 3.19
CA ALA A 231 -8.67 -14.78 3.02
C ALA A 231 -8.68 -15.69 1.78
N ILE A 232 -7.92 -15.33 0.75
CA ILE A 232 -7.72 -16.07 -0.50
C ILE A 232 -6.25 -16.01 -0.91
N GLU A 233 -5.81 -16.89 -1.80
CA GLU A 233 -4.48 -16.88 -2.39
C GLU A 233 -4.43 -15.96 -3.63
N PRO A 234 -3.32 -15.24 -3.86
CA PRO A 234 -3.15 -14.42 -5.06
C PRO A 234 -3.08 -15.29 -6.34
N PRO A 235 -3.46 -14.76 -7.52
CA PRO A 235 -3.53 -15.53 -8.75
C PRO A 235 -2.15 -15.73 -9.40
N GLY A 236 -1.97 -16.88 -10.06
CA GLY A 236 -0.76 -17.19 -10.83
C GLY A 236 0.50 -17.18 -9.95
N HIS A 237 1.46 -16.36 -10.35
CA HIS A 237 2.74 -16.12 -9.67
C HIS A 237 2.77 -14.79 -8.91
N ALA A 238 1.64 -14.11 -8.73
CA ALA A 238 1.55 -12.94 -7.84
C ALA A 238 1.93 -13.32 -6.40
N ARG A 239 2.57 -12.41 -5.68
CA ARG A 239 3.09 -12.62 -4.32
C ARG A 239 2.59 -11.55 -3.37
N ASP A 240 2.74 -11.80 -2.07
CA ASP A 240 2.52 -10.78 -1.06
C ASP A 240 3.57 -9.66 -1.23
N ASP A 241 3.14 -8.41 -1.11
CA ASP A 241 3.92 -7.24 -1.51
C ASP A 241 5.17 -7.08 -0.64
N TRP A 242 5.12 -7.51 0.63
CA TRP A 242 6.29 -7.49 1.51
C TRP A 242 7.39 -8.47 1.05
N GLU A 243 7.03 -9.59 0.42
CA GLU A 243 8.01 -10.54 -0.13
C GLU A 243 8.72 -9.95 -1.35
N LEU A 244 7.94 -9.31 -2.23
CA LEU A 244 8.47 -8.58 -3.39
C LEU A 244 9.44 -7.49 -2.94
N LEU A 245 9.03 -6.64 -2.00
CA LEU A 245 9.85 -5.52 -1.54
C LEU A 245 11.11 -6.01 -0.83
N ARG A 246 11.00 -7.04 0.02
CA ARG A 246 12.17 -7.70 0.63
C ARG A 246 13.12 -8.20 -0.44
N ASP A 247 12.63 -8.95 -1.43
CA ASP A 247 13.48 -9.55 -2.46
C ASP A 247 14.13 -8.49 -3.36
N LEU A 248 13.45 -7.36 -3.60
CA LEU A 248 14.03 -6.20 -4.29
C LEU A 248 15.16 -5.55 -3.49
N VAL A 249 14.98 -5.35 -2.18
CA VAL A 249 16.04 -4.86 -1.28
C VAL A 249 17.25 -5.81 -1.29
N LEU A 250 17.01 -7.12 -1.23
CA LEU A 250 18.08 -8.13 -1.28
C LEU A 250 18.78 -8.14 -2.65
N ALA A 251 18.05 -7.95 -3.75
CA ALA A 251 18.64 -7.87 -5.09
C ALA A 251 19.54 -6.65 -5.28
N ILE A 252 19.24 -5.53 -4.61
CA ILE A 252 20.05 -4.30 -4.63
C ILE A 252 21.29 -4.44 -3.76
N THR A 253 21.13 -4.94 -2.54
CA THR A 253 22.20 -5.03 -1.53
C THR A 253 23.11 -6.24 -1.70
N GLY A 254 22.63 -7.32 -2.33
CA GLY A 254 23.31 -8.61 -2.39
C GLY A 254 23.34 -9.36 -1.05
N ALA A 255 22.57 -8.91 -0.05
CA ALA A 255 22.51 -9.54 1.26
C ALA A 255 21.82 -10.91 1.23
N ALA A 256 22.09 -11.73 2.24
CA ALA A 256 21.37 -12.99 2.45
C ALA A 256 19.96 -12.75 2.99
N ASN A 257 19.01 -13.63 2.65
CA ASN A 257 17.66 -13.53 3.18
C ASN A 257 17.59 -14.05 4.62
N GLU A 258 17.38 -13.15 5.58
CA GLU A 258 17.11 -13.47 6.98
C GLU A 258 15.63 -13.26 7.38
N THR A 259 14.81 -12.75 6.46
CA THR A 259 13.41 -12.38 6.71
C THR A 259 12.48 -13.35 5.99
N HIS A 260 12.04 -14.39 6.69
CA HIS A 260 11.24 -15.47 6.09
C HIS A 260 9.75 -15.34 6.34
N ARG A 261 9.35 -14.56 7.36
CA ARG A 261 7.95 -14.38 7.74
C ARG A 261 7.62 -12.90 7.87
N ILE A 262 6.36 -12.56 7.64
CA ILE A 262 5.87 -11.20 7.90
C ILE A 262 6.05 -10.78 9.37
N GLU A 263 6.03 -11.74 10.30
CA GLU A 263 6.30 -11.45 11.71
C GLU A 263 7.74 -10.94 11.94
N ASP A 264 8.72 -11.32 11.11
CA ASP A 264 10.09 -10.81 11.17
C ASP A 264 10.13 -9.34 10.71
N VAL A 265 9.38 -9.00 9.65
CA VAL A 265 9.20 -7.61 9.18
C VAL A 265 8.50 -6.77 10.25
N PHE A 266 7.44 -7.29 10.87
CA PHE A 266 6.75 -6.58 11.96
C PHE A 266 7.66 -6.37 13.18
N LYS A 267 8.55 -7.33 13.48
CA LYS A 267 9.54 -7.16 14.55
C LYS A 267 10.51 -6.02 14.23
N ALA A 268 10.97 -5.93 12.98
CA ALA A 268 11.79 -4.80 12.53
C ALA A 268 11.01 -3.47 12.59
N LEU A 269 9.72 -3.48 12.20
CA LEU A 269 8.82 -2.33 12.32
C LEU A 269 8.71 -1.84 13.77
N ALA A 270 8.44 -2.76 14.70
CA ALA A 270 8.31 -2.46 16.13
C ALA A 270 9.62 -1.96 16.76
N ALA A 271 10.77 -2.37 16.23
CA ALA A 271 12.07 -1.87 16.66
C ALA A 271 12.37 -0.46 16.11
N ALA A 272 11.84 -0.13 14.93
CA ALA A 272 12.18 1.09 14.21
C ALA A 272 11.15 2.22 14.34
N VAL A 273 9.95 1.94 14.85
CA VAL A 273 8.87 2.94 15.02
C VAL A 273 8.37 2.88 16.48
N PRO A 274 8.58 3.95 17.28
CA PRO A 274 8.29 3.95 18.72
C PRO A 274 6.86 3.53 19.10
N GLU A 275 5.86 3.94 18.33
CA GLU A 275 4.43 3.65 18.53
C GLU A 275 4.11 2.15 18.46
N PHE A 276 4.99 1.36 17.86
CA PHE A 276 4.84 -0.09 17.67
C PHE A 276 5.64 -0.89 18.72
N SER A 277 6.37 -0.22 19.61
CA SER A 277 7.27 -0.86 20.58
C SER A 277 6.53 -1.86 21.49
N GLY A 278 7.09 -3.06 21.64
CA GLY A 278 6.52 -4.14 22.47
C GLY A 278 5.28 -4.84 21.88
N ILE A 279 4.77 -4.39 20.73
CA ILE A 279 3.67 -5.00 20.01
C ILE A 279 4.21 -6.13 19.13
N THR A 280 3.42 -7.18 18.93
CA THR A 280 3.63 -8.18 17.89
C THR A 280 2.39 -8.25 17.02
N LEU A 281 2.53 -8.73 15.77
CA LEU A 281 1.40 -8.84 14.85
C LEU A 281 0.21 -9.62 15.47
N SER A 282 0.49 -10.67 16.24
CA SER A 282 -0.52 -11.45 16.98
C SER A 282 -1.17 -10.67 18.12
N LYS A 283 -0.41 -9.83 18.85
CA LYS A 283 -0.92 -9.03 19.97
C LYS A 283 -1.90 -7.94 19.54
N ILE A 284 -1.89 -7.51 18.28
CA ILE A 284 -2.86 -6.53 17.73
C ILE A 284 -4.31 -6.99 18.00
N GLY A 285 -4.54 -8.31 17.92
CA GLY A 285 -5.87 -8.90 18.14
C GLY A 285 -6.91 -8.46 17.10
N ASP A 286 -8.15 -8.85 17.33
CA ASP A 286 -9.23 -8.61 16.38
C ASP A 286 -9.81 -7.19 16.49
N LEU A 287 -9.70 -6.53 17.64
CA LEU A 287 -10.21 -5.16 17.84
C LEU A 287 -9.16 -4.09 17.49
N GLY A 288 -7.90 -4.48 17.32
CA GLY A 288 -6.79 -3.55 17.12
C GLY A 288 -6.37 -2.85 18.42
N ILE A 289 -5.26 -2.11 18.35
CA ILE A 289 -4.63 -1.40 19.48
C ILE A 289 -4.57 0.09 19.16
N GLN A 290 -4.86 0.95 20.15
CA GLN A 290 -4.59 2.38 20.01
C GLN A 290 -3.08 2.61 20.11
N VAL A 291 -2.45 3.14 19.07
CA VAL A 291 -0.99 3.35 19.04
C VAL A 291 -0.58 4.82 18.99
N THR A 292 -1.48 5.71 18.58
CA THR A 292 -1.24 7.16 18.59
C THR A 292 -2.56 7.93 18.73
N GLU A 293 -2.50 9.17 19.21
CA GLU A 293 -3.65 10.07 19.27
C GLU A 293 -3.58 11.08 18.11
N THR A 294 -4.52 11.00 17.17
CA THR A 294 -4.52 11.85 15.97
C THR A 294 -5.44 13.06 16.08
N GLY A 295 -6.28 13.12 17.11
CA GLY A 295 -7.37 14.09 17.22
C GLY A 295 -8.57 13.81 16.30
N TYR A 296 -8.44 12.89 15.33
CA TYR A 296 -9.55 12.50 14.47
C TYR A 296 -10.67 11.84 15.29
N ARG A 297 -11.92 12.18 14.96
CA ARG A 297 -13.12 11.61 15.59
C ARG A 297 -13.97 10.99 14.50
N ILE A 298 -14.46 9.77 14.76
CA ILE A 298 -15.33 9.05 13.83
C ILE A 298 -16.76 9.54 14.07
N PRO A 299 -17.40 10.25 13.10
CA PRO A 299 -18.70 10.88 13.31
C PRO A 299 -19.79 9.92 13.81
N LEU A 300 -19.86 8.70 13.25
CA LEU A 300 -20.78 7.66 13.70
C LEU A 300 -20.69 7.42 15.21
N LEU A 301 -19.47 7.27 15.74
CA LEU A 301 -19.24 6.95 17.16
C LEU A 301 -19.47 8.17 18.06
N GLU A 302 -19.30 9.39 17.54
CA GLU A 302 -19.68 10.60 18.29
C GLU A 302 -21.20 10.69 18.43
N ASP A 303 -21.93 10.43 17.37
CA ASP A 303 -23.39 10.48 17.37
C ASP A 303 -23.98 9.36 18.24
N GLU A 304 -23.43 8.14 18.19
CA GLU A 304 -23.80 7.06 19.11
C GLU A 304 -23.57 7.46 20.57
N ARG A 305 -22.40 8.03 20.90
CA ARG A 305 -22.10 8.51 22.27
C ARG A 305 -23.03 9.62 22.72
N LYS A 306 -23.35 10.58 21.85
CA LYS A 306 -24.32 11.65 22.15
C LYS A 306 -25.70 11.07 22.45
N ARG A 307 -26.18 10.13 21.64
CA ARG A 307 -27.49 9.49 21.83
C ARG A 307 -27.59 8.70 23.14
N ILE A 308 -26.52 8.01 23.53
CA ILE A 308 -26.43 7.32 24.83
C ILE A 308 -26.47 8.36 25.97
N ALA A 309 -25.67 9.43 25.87
CA ALA A 309 -25.61 10.47 26.91
C ALA A 309 -26.94 11.20 27.11
N THR A 310 -27.74 11.36 26.04
CA THR A 310 -29.08 11.97 26.13
C THR A 310 -30.17 10.97 26.53
N GLY A 311 -29.85 9.69 26.76
CA GLY A 311 -30.82 8.65 27.09
C GLY A 311 -31.76 8.29 25.92
N ALA A 312 -31.43 8.67 24.69
CA ALA A 312 -32.24 8.39 23.50
C ALA A 312 -32.14 6.93 23.05
N ILE A 313 -31.08 6.23 23.47
CA ILE A 313 -30.87 4.79 23.26
C ILE A 313 -30.47 4.21 24.61
N VAL A 314 -31.20 3.18 25.07
CA VAL A 314 -30.79 2.37 26.23
C VAL A 314 -29.80 1.34 25.68
N GLY A 315 -28.56 1.37 26.19
CA GLY A 315 -27.44 0.55 25.70
C GLY A 315 -27.69 -0.94 25.73
#